data_AF-A0A5D0X9H4-F1
#
_entry.id   AF-A0A5D0X9H4-F1
#
_cell.length_a   1.000
_cell.length_b   1.000
_cell.length_c   1.000
_cell.angle_alpha   90.00
_cell.angle_beta   90.00
_cell.angle_gamma   90.00
#
_symmetry.space_group_name_H-M   'P 1'
#
loop_
_entity.id
_entity.type
_entity.pdbx_description
1 polymer ?
#
loop_
_entity_poly.entity_id
_entity_poly.type
_entity_poly.pdbx_seq_one_letter_code
_entity_poly.pdbx_strand_id
1 'polypeptide(L)' 'MSIDDAVDLQRLVDIETCTRKNLAFAQAEGNCARAAHFSRRLQTLDLTISRRSLGMLHVFE' A
#
# COMPACT_ATOMS: atom_id res chain seq x y z
N MET A 1 18.26 -6.23 10.35
CA MET A 1 16.93 -6.42 9.72
C MET A 1 16.38 -7.78 10.13
N SER A 2 15.18 -7.85 10.70
CA SER A 2 14.53 -9.16 10.90
C SER A 2 13.89 -9.62 9.59
N ILE A 3 13.88 -10.93 9.32
CA ILE A 3 13.16 -11.51 8.18
C ILE A 3 11.67 -11.11 8.24
N ASP A 4 11.14 -10.95 9.46
CA ASP A 4 9.76 -10.58 9.70
C ASP A 4 9.42 -9.16 9.18
N ASP A 5 10.33 -8.18 9.33
CA ASP A 5 10.11 -6.82 8.81
C ASP A 5 10.03 -6.78 7.28
N ALA A 6 10.88 -7.55 6.60
CA ALA A 6 10.88 -7.65 5.15
C ALA A 6 9.62 -8.36 4.62
N VAL A 7 9.18 -9.42 5.32
CA VAL A 7 7.93 -10.13 5.00
C VAL A 7 6.71 -9.23 5.22
N ASP A 8 6.67 -8.47 6.31
CA ASP A 8 5.58 -7.54 6.59
C ASP A 8 5.54 -6.39 5.58
N LEU A 9 6.69 -5.86 5.16
CA LEU A 9 6.75 -4.87 4.08
C LEU A 9 6.24 -5.45 2.76
N GLN A 10 6.61 -6.68 2.42
CA GLN A 10 6.13 -7.35 1.21
C GLN A 10 4.60 -7.51 1.23
N ARG A 11 4.02 -7.91 2.36
CA ARG A 11 2.55 -8.02 2.51
C ARG A 11 1.86 -6.67 2.31
N LEU A 12 2.45 -5.58 2.80
CA LEU A 12 1.90 -4.24 2.59
C LEU A 12 1.91 -3.85 1.10
N VAL A 13 2.99 -4.15 0.38
CA VAL A 13 3.10 -3.93 -1.07
C VAL A 13 2.07 -4.76 -1.84
N ASP A 14 1.86 -6.02 -1.46
CA ASP A 14 0.85 -6.88 -2.10
C ASP A 14 -0.57 -6.33 -1.91
N ILE A 15 -0.90 -5.83 -0.71
CA ILE A 15 -2.18 -5.18 -0.41
C ILE A 15 -2.35 -3.89 -1.23
N GLU A 16 -1.29 -3.11 -1.37
CA GLU A 16 -1.26 -1.88 -2.15
C GLU A 16 -1.54 -2.17 -3.64
N THR A 17 -0.88 -3.18 -4.20
CA THR A 17 -1.06 -3.59 -5.60
C THR A 17 -2.49 -4.07 -5.84
N CYS A 18 -3.05 -4.86 -4.92
CA CYS A 18 -4.45 -5.28 -4.97
C CYS A 18 -5.41 -4.09 -4.89
N THR A 19 -5.12 -3.11 -4.02
CA THR A 19 -5.95 -1.90 -3.86
C THR A 19 -5.93 -1.03 -5.12
N ARG A 20 -4.80 -0.90 -5.82
CA ARG A 20 -4.71 -0.21 -7.12
C ARG A 20 -5.59 -0.89 -8.17
N LYS A 21 -5.56 -2.22 -8.26
CA LYS A 21 -6.43 -2.97 -9.18
C LYS A 21 -7.90 -2.68 -8.90
N ASN A 22 -8.30 -2.73 -7.63
CA ASN A 22 -9.67 -2.44 -7.22
C ASN A 22 -10.12 -1.00 -7.50
N LEU A 23 -9.20 -0.03 -7.37
CA LEU A 23 -9.45 1.35 -7.78
C LEU A 23 -9.71 1.42 -9.29
N ALA A 24 -8.85 0.81 -10.10
CA ALA A 24 -9.00 0.81 -11.56
C ALA A 24 -10.34 0.16 -11.98
N PHE A 25 -10.73 -0.95 -11.36
CA PHE A 25 -12.04 -1.56 -11.60
C PHE A 25 -13.19 -0.63 -11.20
N ALA A 26 -13.12 0.00 -10.02
CA ALA A 26 -14.17 0.93 -9.58
C ALA A 26 -14.30 2.15 -10.50
N GLN A 27 -13.18 2.64 -11.04
CA GLN A 27 -13.17 3.72 -12.03
C GLN A 27 -13.78 3.26 -13.36
N ALA A 28 -13.43 2.07 -13.84
CA ALA A 28 -13.99 1.49 -15.06
C ALA A 28 -15.51 1.25 -14.96
N GLU A 29 -15.99 0.89 -13.77
CA GLU A 29 -17.42 0.74 -13.46
C GLU A 29 -18.17 2.07 -13.28
N GLY A 30 -17.46 3.22 -13.28
CA GLY A 30 -18.05 4.53 -12.96
C GLY A 30 -18.50 4.67 -11.51
N ASN A 31 -18.06 3.78 -10.61
CA ASN A 31 -18.44 3.79 -9.20
C ASN A 31 -17.55 4.75 -8.41
N CYS A 32 -17.90 6.04 -8.44
CA CYS A 32 -17.15 7.11 -7.79
C CYS A 32 -16.97 6.90 -6.27
N ALA A 33 -17.96 6.32 -5.58
CA ALA A 33 -17.88 6.06 -4.14
C ALA A 33 -16.83 4.99 -3.82
N ARG A 34 -16.83 3.86 -4.55
CA ARG A 34 -15.81 2.81 -4.41
C ARG A 34 -14.44 3.32 -4.83
N ALA A 35 -14.35 4.10 -5.90
CA ALA A 35 -13.09 4.70 -6.33
C ALA A 35 -12.52 5.65 -5.26
N ALA A 36 -13.34 6.53 -4.67
CA ALA A 36 -12.91 7.41 -3.58
C ALA A 36 -12.48 6.63 -2.33
N HIS A 37 -13.15 5.51 -2.02
CA HIS A 37 -12.76 4.61 -0.95
C HIS A 37 -11.36 4.00 -1.19
N PHE A 38 -11.13 3.40 -2.37
CA PHE A 38 -9.83 2.79 -2.68
C PHE A 38 -8.72 3.83 -2.82
N SER A 39 -9.00 5.03 -3.33
CA SER A 39 -8.04 6.13 -3.40
C SER A 39 -7.57 6.57 -2.01
N ARG A 40 -8.48 6.75 -1.05
CA ARG A 40 -8.11 7.07 0.34
C ARG A 40 -7.29 5.95 0.99
N ARG A 41 -7.68 4.70 0.74
CA ARG A 41 -6.96 3.53 1.26
C ARG A 41 -5.53 3.45 0.70
N LEU A 42 -5.32 3.78 -0.58
CA LEU A 42 -3.99 3.85 -1.19
C LEU A 42 -3.12 4.92 -0.53
N GLN A 43 -3.65 6.11 -0.27
CA GLN A 43 -2.89 7.17 0.41
C GLN A 43 -2.38 6.73 1.79
N THR A 44 -3.19 5.99 2.56
CA THR A 44 -2.78 5.45 3.85
C THR A 44 -1.72 4.35 3.70
N LEU A 45 -1.87 3.47 2.71
CA LEU A 45 -0.90 2.40 2.43
C LEU A 45 0.44 2.98 1.98
N ASP A 46 0.45 3.96 1.08
CA ASP A 46 1.66 4.62 0.58
C ASP A 46 2.46 5.26 1.74
N LEU A 47 1.79 5.96 2.65
CA LEU A 47 2.41 6.53 3.85
C LEU A 47 2.99 5.44 4.77
N THR A 48 2.28 4.34 4.93
CA THR A 48 2.69 3.23 5.81
C THR A 48 3.90 2.50 5.23
N ILE A 49 3.87 2.16 3.94
CA ILE A 49 4.98 1.53 3.21
C ILE A 49 6.20 2.44 3.24
N SER A 50 6.04 3.74 2.98
CA SER A 50 7.14 4.71 3.01
C SER A 50 7.79 4.78 4.39
N ARG A 51 7.00 4.87 5.47
CA ARG A 51 7.50 4.88 6.85
C ARG A 51 8.25 3.59 7.20
N ARG A 52 7.70 2.43 6.84
CA ARG A 52 8.35 1.13 7.09
C ARG A 52 9.63 0.97 6.29
N SER A 53 9.64 1.38 5.03
CA SER A 53 10.82 1.34 4.15
C SER A 53 11.93 2.24 4.68
N LEU A 54 11.61 3.45 5.12
CA LEU A 54 12.58 4.37 5.73
C LEU A 54 13.12 3.82 7.06
N GLY A 55 12.25 3.22 7.89
CA GLY A 55 12.68 2.55 9.11
C GLY A 55 13.65 1.39 8.84
N MET A 56 13.42 0.65 7.75
CA MET A 56 14.34 -0.43 7.33
C MET A 56 15.68 0.10 6.80
N LEU A 57 15.70 1.22 6.09
CA LEU A 57 16.95 1.84 5.61
C LEU A 57 17.85 2.31 6.76
N HIS A 58 17.29 2.89 7.83
CA HIS A 58 18.05 3.36 8.99
C HIS A 58 18.63 2.23 9.86
N VAL A 59 18.27 0.96 9.64
CA VAL A 59 18.86 -0.20 10.33
C VAL A 59 20.13 -0.70 9.61
N PHE A 60 20.48 -0.10 8.48
CA PHE A 60 21.71 -0.39 7.72
C PHE A 60 22.83 0.64 7.95
N GLU A 61 22.61 1.66 8.77
CA GLU A 61 23.65 2.60 9.24
C GLU A 61 24.19 2.23 10.62
#